data_AF-A0A7S4JCX2-F1
#
_entry.id   AF-A0A7S4JCX2-F1
#
_cell.length_a   1.000
_cell.length_b   1.000
_cell.length_c   1.000
_cell.angle_alpha   90.00
_cell.angle_beta   90.00
_cell.angle_gamma   90.00
#
_symmetry.space_group_name_H-M   'P 1'
#
loop_
_entity.id
_entity.type
_entity.pdbx_description
1 polymer ?
#
loop_
_entity_poly.entity_id
_entity_poly.type
_entity_poly.pdbx_seq_one_letter_code
_entity_poly.pdbx_strand_id
1 'polypeptide(L)'
;KAAAAAAAEAKRQEVEAKKAAAAEAAEQRKKEAEEKRAASAAAVEAKRQEAEAKKAAAAKVAEERRKEAEEKRAAAGAAAELKRQEAAAKKAPTARETLESAKPRTTISLFGFGVPKSEDVAPAAAVVPTVAPKKAAKAPAGVPTLSRWRQNRDGSISGFISGSRSFEDGEPVTTSPITSDAVGGAVVTTGSGSRYFLDESSAAPSGAGGGIFGLFGGGPNSTPAKSEPAPKTPVLSQKSKASEAAAARKAAAEEAAAARKRQVEERKAAAAAAAEAKRQVAEEKKAAAAEAAEQRRKEAEEKRAAAAAALQEKRAAAAAAAKKKVEKAPARSTISLFGGGGSKAPSPDSAPKKAPAQSTFSLFGSGGGTQSLKGPTAPVTKSPPVVKKALSKRAPAGVPTMVNWKENRDGSITGFISGSPNFEEGERITTSPIVSKNVGPGEVVRTGSGSSYFLTP
;
A
#
# COMPACT_ATOMS: atom_id res chain seq x y z
N LYS A 1 86.34 -6.66 12.78
CA LYS A 1 85.29 -7.68 13.06
C LYS A 1 84.30 -7.24 14.14
N ALA A 2 84.74 -6.74 15.31
CA ALA A 2 83.84 -6.28 16.38
C ALA A 2 82.86 -5.15 15.96
N ALA A 3 83.35 -4.11 15.27
CA ALA A 3 82.48 -3.01 14.80
C ALA A 3 81.39 -3.47 13.81
N ALA A 4 81.67 -4.49 12.98
CA ALA A 4 80.68 -5.03 12.05
C ALA A 4 79.61 -5.87 12.77
N ALA A 5 79.96 -6.55 13.87
CA ALA A 5 79.01 -7.28 14.71
C ALA A 5 78.07 -6.31 15.45
N ALA A 6 78.61 -5.23 16.02
CA ALA A 6 77.82 -4.19 16.69
C ALA A 6 76.85 -3.49 15.73
N ALA A 7 77.28 -3.17 14.50
CA ALA A 7 76.42 -2.57 13.48
C ALA A 7 75.30 -3.53 13.01
N ALA A 8 75.57 -4.85 12.97
CA ALA A 8 74.56 -5.85 12.63
C ALA A 8 73.53 -6.03 13.75
N GLU A 9 73.96 -5.97 15.01
CA GLU A 9 73.07 -6.03 16.17
C GLU A 9 72.18 -4.79 16.28
N ALA A 10 72.73 -3.59 16.09
CA ALA A 10 71.95 -2.35 16.05
C ALA A 10 70.88 -2.38 14.95
N LYS A 11 71.20 -2.88 13.75
CA LYS A 11 70.21 -3.05 12.68
C LYS A 11 69.13 -4.08 13.01
N ARG A 12 69.45 -5.15 13.75
CA ARG A 12 68.46 -6.12 14.22
C ARG A 12 67.51 -5.49 15.24
N GLN A 13 68.05 -4.74 16.20
CA GLN A 13 67.25 -4.02 17.19
C GLN A 13 66.33 -2.98 16.53
N GLU A 14 66.79 -2.24 15.52
CA GLU A 14 65.96 -1.28 14.79
C GLU A 14 64.82 -1.96 14.02
N VAL A 15 65.09 -3.09 13.36
CA VAL A 15 64.06 -3.87 12.64
C VAL A 15 63.05 -4.48 13.61
N GLU A 16 63.49 -4.96 14.77
CA GLU A 16 62.62 -5.51 15.80
C GLU A 16 61.73 -4.43 16.42
N ALA A 17 62.29 -3.26 16.75
CA ALA A 17 61.53 -2.11 17.22
C ALA A 17 60.50 -1.64 16.18
N LYS A 18 60.87 -1.59 14.89
CA LYS A 18 59.93 -1.26 13.80
C LYS A 18 58.81 -2.30 13.66
N LYS A 19 59.09 -3.59 13.86
CA LYS A 19 58.07 -4.64 13.84
C LYS A 19 57.13 -4.56 15.03
N ALA A 20 57.65 -4.28 16.23
CA ALA A 20 56.84 -4.10 17.43
C ALA A 20 55.89 -2.89 17.28
N ALA A 21 56.41 -1.75 16.83
CA ALA A 21 55.60 -0.56 16.58
C ALA A 21 54.52 -0.79 15.49
N ALA A 22 54.86 -1.53 14.43
CA ALA A 22 53.89 -1.88 13.39
C ALA A 22 52.80 -2.84 13.90
N ALA A 23 53.14 -3.78 14.80
CA ALA A 23 52.18 -4.69 15.41
C ALA A 23 51.20 -3.94 16.35
N GLU A 24 51.71 -3.03 17.17
CA GLU A 24 50.88 -2.21 18.06
C GLU A 24 49.94 -1.28 17.26
N ALA A 25 50.45 -0.62 16.21
CA ALA A 25 49.63 0.20 15.33
C ALA A 25 48.55 -0.63 14.61
N ALA A 26 48.84 -1.90 14.26
CA ALA A 26 47.85 -2.79 13.66
C ALA A 26 46.77 -3.22 14.67
N GLU A 27 47.13 -3.41 15.95
CA GLU A 27 46.16 -3.71 17.01
C GLU A 27 45.26 -2.51 17.31
N GLN A 28 45.82 -1.30 17.41
CA GLN A 28 45.06 -0.07 17.59
C GLN A 28 44.05 0.15 16.45
N ARG A 29 44.47 -0.06 15.19
CA ARG A 29 43.56 0.02 14.03
C ARG A 29 42.46 -1.04 14.06
N LYS A 30 42.72 -2.24 14.59
CA LYS A 30 41.69 -3.27 14.76
C LYS A 30 40.66 -2.85 15.81
N LYS A 31 41.11 -2.34 16.97
CA LYS A 31 40.23 -1.85 18.04
C LYS A 31 39.35 -0.69 17.55
N GLU A 32 39.93 0.30 16.88
CA GLU A 32 39.16 1.43 16.30
C GLU A 32 38.16 0.96 15.24
N ALA A 33 38.54 0.02 14.37
CA ALA A 33 37.64 -0.52 13.36
C ALA A 33 36.48 -1.33 13.97
N GLU A 34 36.72 -2.02 15.09
CA GLU A 34 35.70 -2.75 15.84
C GLU A 34 34.74 -1.79 16.55
N GLU A 35 35.27 -0.77 17.22
CA GLU A 35 34.47 0.28 17.87
C GLU A 35 33.57 1.01 16.85
N LYS A 36 34.11 1.35 15.67
CA LYS A 36 33.33 1.97 14.60
C LYS A 36 32.24 1.03 14.05
N ARG A 37 32.49 -0.28 14.01
CA ARG A 37 31.47 -1.28 13.63
C ARG A 37 30.39 -1.41 14.71
N ALA A 38 30.77 -1.44 15.98
CA ALA A 38 29.82 -1.46 17.10
C ALA A 38 28.94 -0.19 17.12
N ALA A 39 29.55 0.99 16.96
CA ALA A 39 28.82 2.27 16.91
C ALA A 39 27.85 2.34 15.73
N SER A 40 28.26 1.88 14.54
CA SER A 40 27.36 1.85 13.37
C SER A 40 26.24 0.82 13.51
N ALA A 41 26.49 -0.33 14.12
CA ALA A 41 25.45 -1.31 14.43
C ALA A 41 24.42 -0.75 15.43
N ALA A 42 24.88 -0.11 16.51
CA ALA A 42 24.01 0.55 17.49
C ALA A 42 23.15 1.67 16.86
N ALA A 43 23.74 2.47 15.95
CA ALA A 43 22.99 3.52 15.24
C ALA A 43 21.90 2.95 14.31
N VAL A 44 22.15 1.81 13.66
CA VAL A 44 21.15 1.14 12.83
C VAL A 44 20.03 0.55 13.69
N GLU A 45 20.36 -0.02 14.85
CA GLU A 45 19.37 -0.53 15.79
C GLU A 45 18.49 0.57 16.39
N ALA A 46 19.08 1.69 16.81
CA ALA A 46 18.34 2.86 17.28
C ALA A 46 17.35 3.39 16.23
N LYS A 47 17.77 3.49 14.96
CA LYS A 47 16.88 3.88 13.85
C LYS A 47 15.74 2.87 13.64
N ARG A 48 16.00 1.57 13.84
CA ARG A 48 14.97 0.53 13.73
C ARG A 48 13.94 0.66 14.86
N GLN A 49 14.39 0.88 16.09
CA GLN A 49 13.53 1.09 17.25
C GLN A 49 12.67 2.36 17.08
N GLU A 50 13.26 3.46 16.60
CA GLU A 50 12.52 4.70 16.33
C GLU A 50 11.46 4.51 15.22
N ALA A 51 11.82 3.83 14.13
CA ALA A 51 10.87 3.54 13.05
C ALA A 51 9.72 2.63 13.52
N GLU A 52 10.00 1.68 14.40
CA GLU A 52 9.00 0.81 14.99
C GLU A 52 8.08 1.55 15.97
N ALA A 53 8.64 2.41 16.83
CA ALA A 53 7.86 3.28 17.71
C ALA A 53 6.92 4.21 16.92
N LYS A 54 7.41 4.78 15.82
CA LYS A 54 6.59 5.60 14.90
C LYS A 54 5.46 4.80 14.25
N LYS A 55 5.71 3.55 13.84
CA LYS A 55 4.66 2.66 13.31
C LYS A 55 3.62 2.31 14.37
N ALA A 56 4.04 2.01 15.60
CA ALA A 56 3.14 1.70 16.71
C ALA A 56 2.26 2.92 17.07
N ALA A 57 2.84 4.12 17.12
CA ALA A 57 2.10 5.36 17.34
C ALA A 57 1.08 5.64 16.23
N ALA A 58 1.49 5.47 14.95
CA ALA A 58 0.59 5.63 13.81
C ALA A 58 -0.58 4.63 13.83
N ALA A 59 -0.32 3.38 14.24
CA ALA A 59 -1.36 2.37 14.37
C ALA A 59 -2.40 2.71 15.46
N LYS A 60 -1.95 3.25 16.62
CA LYS A 60 -2.85 3.70 17.69
C LYS A 60 -3.76 4.85 17.21
N VAL A 61 -3.20 5.85 16.52
CA VAL A 61 -3.98 6.97 15.96
C VAL A 61 -4.97 6.48 14.90
N ALA A 62 -4.57 5.52 14.05
CA ALA A 62 -5.47 4.96 13.04
C ALA A 62 -6.65 4.21 13.67
N GLU A 63 -6.42 3.49 14.77
CA GLU A 63 -7.46 2.78 15.49
C GLU A 63 -8.44 3.74 16.21
N GLU A 64 -7.94 4.80 16.84
CA GLU A 64 -8.78 5.83 17.45
C GLU A 64 -9.69 6.49 16.39
N ARG A 65 -9.15 6.81 15.22
CA ARG A 65 -9.95 7.32 14.09
C ARG A 65 -10.99 6.32 13.61
N ARG A 66 -10.68 5.02 13.61
CA ARG A 66 -11.64 3.97 13.25
C ARG A 66 -12.79 3.91 14.26
N LYS A 67 -12.49 3.99 15.56
CA LYS A 67 -13.49 4.02 16.63
C LYS A 67 -14.39 5.25 16.53
N GLU A 68 -13.81 6.43 16.32
CA GLU A 68 -14.57 7.68 16.14
C GLU A 68 -15.47 7.62 14.89
N ALA A 69 -14.98 7.06 13.78
CA ALA A 69 -15.77 6.88 12.57
C ALA A 69 -16.92 5.88 12.76
N GLU A 70 -16.69 4.79 13.51
CA GLU A 70 -17.71 3.81 13.84
C GLU A 70 -18.80 4.42 14.75
N GLU A 71 -18.42 5.20 15.76
CA GLU A 71 -19.35 5.91 16.63
C GLU A 71 -20.20 6.92 15.84
N LYS A 72 -19.58 7.69 14.93
CA LYS A 72 -20.31 8.60 14.03
C LYS A 72 -21.28 7.87 13.11
N ARG A 73 -20.90 6.69 12.59
CA ARG A 73 -21.80 5.85 11.78
C ARG A 73 -22.96 5.29 12.60
N ALA A 74 -22.72 4.84 13.83
CA ALA A 74 -23.76 4.37 14.73
C ALA A 74 -24.76 5.48 15.10
N ALA A 75 -24.25 6.68 15.42
CA ALA A 75 -25.10 7.85 15.71
C ALA A 75 -25.94 8.27 14.50
N ALA A 76 -25.34 8.28 13.29
CA ALA A 76 -26.06 8.57 12.06
C ALA A 76 -27.15 7.52 11.75
N GLY A 77 -26.86 6.24 11.97
CA GLY A 77 -27.83 5.14 11.83
C GLY A 77 -29.02 5.28 12.77
N ALA A 78 -28.77 5.55 14.06
CA ALA A 78 -29.81 5.77 15.05
C ALA A 78 -30.69 7.00 14.72
N ALA A 79 -30.08 8.10 14.26
CA ALA A 79 -30.82 9.28 13.84
C ALA A 79 -31.70 9.03 12.59
N ALA A 80 -31.21 8.22 11.64
CA ALA A 80 -31.97 7.84 10.46
C ALA A 80 -33.17 6.93 10.82
N GLU A 81 -32.98 6.00 11.75
CA GLU A 81 -34.06 5.13 12.22
C GLU A 81 -35.16 5.92 12.95
N LEU A 82 -34.78 6.87 13.81
CA LEU A 82 -35.74 7.74 14.49
C LEU A 82 -36.57 8.55 13.48
N LYS A 83 -35.94 9.13 12.46
CA LYS A 83 -36.65 9.80 11.35
C LYS A 83 -37.59 8.86 10.58
N ARG A 84 -37.20 7.60 10.38
CA ARG A 84 -38.06 6.60 9.71
C ARG A 84 -39.28 6.27 10.56
N GLN A 85 -39.13 6.13 11.88
CA GLN A 85 -40.24 5.90 12.80
C GLN A 85 -41.19 7.10 12.84
N GLU A 86 -40.67 8.33 12.90
CA GLU A 86 -41.49 9.54 12.83
C GLU A 86 -42.27 9.66 11.51
N ALA A 87 -41.62 9.34 10.38
CA ALA A 87 -42.28 9.33 9.08
C ALA A 87 -43.36 8.24 8.97
N ALA A 88 -43.11 7.06 9.56
CA ALA A 88 -44.10 5.97 9.60
C ALA A 88 -45.31 6.34 10.47
N ALA A 89 -45.09 6.94 11.65
CA ALA A 89 -46.16 7.39 12.53
C ALA A 89 -47.06 8.45 11.87
N LYS A 90 -46.48 9.35 11.05
CA LYS A 90 -47.24 10.37 10.29
C LYS A 90 -48.03 9.79 9.11
N LYS A 91 -47.65 8.62 8.57
CA LYS A 91 -48.32 7.98 7.41
C LYS A 91 -49.39 6.95 7.79
N ALA A 92 -49.40 6.46 9.04
CA ALA A 92 -50.40 5.50 9.51
C ALA A 92 -51.87 5.99 9.49
N PRO A 93 -52.21 7.26 9.77
CA PRO A 93 -53.62 7.69 9.77
C PRO A 93 -54.20 7.90 8.35
N THR A 94 -53.39 8.32 7.36
CA THR A 94 -53.87 8.61 6.00
C THR A 94 -54.07 7.36 5.12
N ALA A 95 -53.44 6.24 5.48
CA ALA A 95 -53.61 4.97 4.77
C ALA A 95 -54.92 4.23 5.13
N ARG A 96 -55.47 4.47 6.33
CA ARG A 96 -56.78 3.89 6.71
C ARG A 96 -57.94 4.63 6.05
N GLU A 97 -57.85 5.95 5.90
CA GLU A 97 -58.88 6.77 5.23
C GLU A 97 -58.99 6.47 3.71
N THR A 98 -57.89 6.08 3.07
CA THR A 98 -57.86 5.80 1.62
C THR A 98 -58.25 4.36 1.25
N LEU A 99 -58.22 3.41 2.21
CA LEU A 99 -58.66 2.03 1.99
C LEU A 99 -60.17 1.83 2.20
N GLU A 100 -60.84 2.67 3.00
CA GLU A 100 -62.30 2.60 3.17
C GLU A 100 -63.09 3.17 1.97
N SER A 101 -62.47 3.98 1.11
CA SER A 101 -63.13 4.59 -0.06
C SER A 101 -62.85 3.89 -1.40
N ALA A 102 -62.02 2.85 -1.44
CA ALA A 102 -61.60 2.20 -2.69
C ALA A 102 -62.51 1.03 -3.07
N LYS A 103 -63.46 1.29 -3.98
CA LYS A 103 -64.25 0.25 -4.67
C LYS A 103 -63.32 -0.78 -5.36
N PRO A 104 -63.55 -2.09 -5.22
CA PRO A 104 -62.70 -3.12 -5.81
C PRO A 104 -62.75 -3.02 -7.33
N ARG A 105 -61.60 -2.75 -7.96
CA ARG A 105 -61.45 -2.82 -9.42
C ARG A 105 -60.51 -3.95 -9.80
N THR A 106 -61.03 -4.68 -10.77
CA THR A 106 -60.54 -5.81 -11.54
C THR A 106 -59.04 -5.75 -11.87
N THR A 107 -58.37 -6.83 -11.46
CA THR A 107 -57.12 -7.39 -12.00
C THR A 107 -56.74 -6.94 -13.41
N ILE A 108 -55.65 -6.17 -13.52
CA ILE A 108 -54.90 -6.00 -14.77
C ILE A 108 -53.57 -6.73 -14.60
N SER A 109 -53.41 -7.79 -15.39
CA SER A 109 -52.21 -8.61 -15.51
C SER A 109 -51.01 -7.76 -15.92
N LEU A 110 -50.00 -7.68 -15.06
CA LEU A 110 -48.68 -7.14 -15.36
C LEU A 110 -47.68 -8.28 -15.62
N PHE A 111 -48.10 -9.24 -16.45
CA PHE A 111 -47.23 -10.25 -17.05
C PHE A 111 -47.02 -9.85 -18.51
N GLY A 112 -45.84 -9.32 -18.82
CA GLY A 112 -45.44 -9.11 -20.21
C GLY A 112 -44.37 -8.04 -20.36
N PHE A 113 -43.09 -8.44 -20.30
CA PHE A 113 -42.10 -8.20 -21.35
C PHE A 113 -40.69 -8.66 -20.91
N GLY A 114 -40.03 -9.46 -21.75
CA GLY A 114 -38.57 -9.42 -21.87
C GLY A 114 -37.77 -10.59 -21.28
N VAL A 115 -38.00 -11.81 -21.75
CA VAL A 115 -36.97 -12.86 -21.72
C VAL A 115 -36.19 -12.77 -23.03
N PRO A 116 -34.90 -12.35 -23.05
CA PRO A 116 -34.07 -12.51 -24.22
C PRO A 116 -33.67 -13.99 -24.37
N LYS A 117 -34.10 -14.53 -25.51
CA LYS A 117 -33.76 -15.83 -26.10
C LYS A 117 -32.24 -16.00 -26.17
N SER A 118 -31.71 -16.95 -25.41
CA SER A 118 -30.34 -17.45 -25.53
C SER A 118 -30.35 -18.58 -26.56
N GLU A 119 -29.63 -18.41 -27.67
CA GLU A 119 -29.43 -19.45 -28.67
C GLU A 119 -28.37 -20.45 -28.18
N ASP A 120 -28.75 -21.72 -28.25
CA ASP A 120 -27.91 -22.90 -28.16
C ASP A 120 -26.81 -22.89 -29.23
N VAL A 121 -25.56 -23.05 -28.81
CA VAL A 121 -24.52 -23.67 -29.65
C VAL A 121 -23.81 -24.74 -28.82
N ALA A 122 -24.09 -25.98 -29.18
CA ALA A 122 -23.51 -27.20 -28.62
C ALA A 122 -22.07 -27.46 -29.13
N PRO A 123 -21.26 -28.28 -28.43
CA PRO A 123 -19.81 -28.32 -28.56
C PRO A 123 -19.32 -29.36 -29.59
N ALA A 124 -18.45 -28.93 -30.51
CA ALA A 124 -17.79 -29.81 -31.46
C ALA A 124 -16.33 -30.10 -31.06
N ALA A 125 -16.14 -31.35 -30.66
CA ALA A 125 -15.02 -32.27 -30.88
C ALA A 125 -13.57 -31.75 -30.99
N ALA A 126 -12.75 -32.35 -30.11
CA ALA A 126 -11.31 -32.35 -30.09
C ALA A 126 -10.67 -32.86 -31.40
N VAL A 127 -9.71 -32.09 -31.93
CA VAL A 127 -8.70 -32.56 -32.86
C VAL A 127 -7.34 -32.06 -32.37
N VAL A 128 -6.48 -33.00 -31.99
CA VAL A 128 -5.08 -32.81 -31.60
C VAL A 128 -4.22 -32.77 -32.87
N PRO A 129 -3.50 -31.66 -33.19
CA PRO A 129 -2.47 -31.70 -34.22
C PRO A 129 -1.09 -31.94 -33.60
N THR A 130 -0.49 -33.06 -33.99
CA THR A 130 0.91 -33.43 -33.79
C THR A 130 1.84 -32.41 -34.46
N VAL A 131 2.82 -31.90 -33.71
CA VAL A 131 3.63 -30.70 -34.06
C VAL A 131 4.93 -31.11 -34.76
N ALA A 132 5.04 -30.77 -36.05
CA ALA A 132 6.33 -30.61 -36.73
C ALA A 132 6.95 -29.24 -36.34
N PRO A 133 8.29 -29.07 -36.30
CA PRO A 133 8.94 -27.84 -35.84
C PRO A 133 8.58 -26.67 -36.75
N LYS A 134 7.69 -25.80 -36.27
CA LYS A 134 7.27 -24.59 -36.97
C LYS A 134 8.39 -23.55 -36.91
N LYS A 135 8.63 -22.91 -38.05
CA LYS A 135 9.48 -21.70 -38.14
C LYS A 135 8.96 -20.69 -37.12
N ALA A 136 9.86 -20.13 -36.32
CA ALA A 136 9.56 -19.12 -35.30
C ALA A 136 8.58 -18.09 -35.85
N ALA A 137 7.40 -17.99 -35.22
CA ALA A 137 6.38 -17.05 -35.65
C ALA A 137 6.95 -15.63 -35.61
N LYS A 138 6.90 -14.92 -36.74
CA LYS A 138 7.41 -13.56 -36.82
C LYS A 138 6.44 -12.62 -36.10
N ALA A 139 6.97 -11.75 -35.24
CA ALA A 139 6.17 -10.77 -34.51
C ALA A 139 5.33 -9.90 -35.46
N PRO A 140 4.04 -9.65 -35.16
CA PRO A 140 3.21 -8.71 -35.90
C PRO A 140 3.83 -7.30 -35.92
N ALA A 141 3.71 -6.60 -37.04
CA ALA A 141 4.27 -5.26 -37.19
C ALA A 141 3.72 -4.30 -36.12
N GLY A 142 4.61 -3.56 -35.45
CA GLY A 142 4.26 -2.56 -34.44
C GLY A 142 3.95 -3.11 -33.05
N VAL A 143 4.09 -4.42 -32.82
CA VAL A 143 4.00 -5.01 -31.48
C VAL A 143 5.43 -5.30 -30.96
N PRO A 144 5.84 -4.72 -29.83
CA PRO A 144 7.14 -5.02 -29.24
C PRO A 144 7.30 -6.51 -28.92
N THR A 145 8.50 -7.04 -29.14
CA THR A 145 8.83 -8.43 -28.86
C THR A 145 9.52 -8.55 -27.51
N LEU A 146 9.09 -9.48 -26.67
CA LEU A 146 9.75 -9.85 -25.42
C LEU A 146 10.54 -11.14 -25.63
N SER A 147 11.84 -11.07 -25.41
CA SER A 147 12.78 -12.20 -25.46
C SER A 147 13.28 -12.55 -24.05
N ARG A 148 13.71 -13.79 -23.88
CA ARG A 148 14.11 -14.42 -22.59
C ARG A 148 13.14 -14.10 -21.47
N TRP A 149 11.85 -14.23 -21.78
CA TRP A 149 10.80 -13.86 -20.88
C TRP A 149 10.52 -14.97 -19.86
N ARG A 150 10.06 -14.59 -18.67
CA ARG A 150 9.53 -15.50 -17.66
C ARG A 150 8.25 -14.92 -17.07
N GLN A 151 7.29 -15.78 -16.76
CA GLN A 151 6.11 -15.38 -16.00
C GLN A 151 6.42 -15.44 -14.50
N ASN A 152 6.16 -14.35 -13.79
CA ASN A 152 6.34 -14.25 -12.36
C ASN A 152 5.09 -14.78 -11.63
N ARG A 153 5.20 -15.00 -10.31
CA ARG A 153 4.11 -15.57 -9.48
C ARG A 153 2.86 -14.67 -9.40
N ASP A 154 3.03 -13.37 -9.60
CA ASP A 154 1.96 -12.38 -9.66
C ASP A 154 1.26 -12.31 -11.03
N GLY A 155 1.69 -13.13 -12.00
CA GLY A 155 1.20 -13.14 -13.37
C GLY A 155 1.85 -12.10 -14.28
N SER A 156 2.78 -11.27 -13.79
CA SER A 156 3.57 -10.36 -14.65
C SER A 156 4.57 -11.13 -15.50
N ILE A 157 5.08 -10.52 -16.58
CA ILE A 157 6.16 -11.09 -17.40
C ILE A 157 7.39 -10.18 -17.32
N SER A 158 8.55 -10.75 -17.02
CA SER A 158 9.84 -10.05 -17.12
C SER A 158 10.62 -10.60 -18.31
N GLY A 159 11.25 -9.74 -19.11
CA GLY A 159 12.06 -10.13 -20.27
C GLY A 159 12.85 -8.96 -20.86
N PHE A 160 13.52 -9.18 -21.98
CA PHE A 160 14.21 -8.13 -22.75
C PHE A 160 13.36 -7.72 -23.95
N ILE A 161 13.04 -6.44 -24.04
CA ILE A 161 12.16 -5.90 -25.08
C ILE A 161 12.94 -5.56 -26.35
N SER A 162 12.32 -5.70 -27.52
CA SER A 162 12.81 -5.15 -28.78
C SER A 162 11.66 -4.66 -29.67
N GLY A 163 11.97 -3.75 -30.60
CA GLY A 163 11.00 -3.17 -31.53
C GLY A 163 10.00 -2.20 -30.88
N SER A 164 10.29 -1.71 -29.67
CA SER A 164 9.49 -0.66 -29.02
C SER A 164 10.01 0.73 -29.41
N ARG A 165 9.11 1.73 -29.46
CA ARG A 165 9.50 3.14 -29.64
C ARG A 165 9.88 3.84 -28.32
N SER A 166 9.55 3.23 -27.19
CA SER A 166 9.69 3.83 -25.86
C SER A 166 10.82 3.24 -25.04
N PHE A 167 11.39 2.12 -25.49
CA PHE A 167 12.45 1.39 -24.81
C PHE A 167 13.53 1.04 -25.84
N GLU A 168 14.77 0.96 -25.40
CA GLU A 168 15.87 0.53 -26.26
C GLU A 168 15.82 -1.00 -26.46
N ASP A 169 16.32 -1.46 -27.62
CA ASP A 169 16.37 -2.89 -27.91
C ASP A 169 17.34 -3.59 -26.94
N GLY A 170 16.84 -4.61 -26.25
CA GLY A 170 17.58 -5.35 -25.22
C GLY A 170 17.43 -4.78 -23.81
N GLU A 171 16.56 -3.80 -23.58
CA GLU A 171 16.30 -3.26 -22.24
C GLU A 171 15.47 -4.27 -21.41
N PRO A 172 15.87 -4.57 -20.14
CA PRO A 172 15.10 -5.45 -19.28
C PRO A 172 13.82 -4.75 -18.80
N VAL A 173 12.66 -5.30 -19.13
CA VAL A 173 11.35 -4.77 -18.73
C VAL A 173 10.56 -5.80 -17.93
N THR A 174 9.72 -5.32 -17.02
CA THR A 174 8.69 -6.12 -16.34
C THR A 174 7.34 -5.51 -16.61
N THR A 175 6.42 -6.32 -17.13
CA THR A 175 5.07 -5.89 -17.49
C THR A 175 4.10 -6.00 -16.31
N SER A 176 2.90 -5.46 -16.44
CA SER A 176 1.78 -5.74 -15.53
C SER A 176 1.29 -7.20 -15.69
N PRO A 177 0.48 -7.74 -14.75
CA PRO A 177 -0.11 -9.08 -14.88
C PRO A 177 -0.81 -9.26 -16.23
N ILE A 178 -0.53 -10.37 -16.92
CA ILE A 178 -1.16 -10.67 -18.21
C ILE A 178 -2.58 -11.22 -18.00
N THR A 179 -3.46 -10.96 -18.96
CA THR A 179 -4.85 -11.44 -18.93
C THR A 179 -5.02 -12.81 -19.60
N SER A 180 -3.99 -13.33 -20.25
CA SER A 180 -3.98 -14.59 -21.01
C SER A 180 -2.78 -15.45 -20.63
N ASP A 181 -2.80 -16.75 -20.93
CA ASP A 181 -1.66 -17.62 -20.67
C ASP A 181 -0.39 -17.17 -21.43
N ALA A 182 0.76 -17.25 -20.77
CA ALA A 182 2.04 -16.89 -21.36
C ALA A 182 2.52 -18.02 -22.29
N VAL A 183 2.23 -17.91 -23.59
CA VAL A 183 2.64 -18.89 -24.60
C VAL A 183 3.67 -18.26 -25.54
N GLY A 184 4.80 -18.95 -25.74
CA GLY A 184 5.82 -18.55 -26.71
C GLY A 184 5.25 -18.53 -28.13
N GLY A 185 5.57 -17.49 -28.91
CA GLY A 185 5.04 -17.24 -30.24
C GLY A 185 3.66 -16.54 -30.26
N ALA A 186 3.09 -16.18 -29.12
CA ALA A 186 1.79 -15.51 -29.03
C ALA A 186 1.90 -14.01 -28.65
N VAL A 187 0.90 -13.23 -29.05
CA VAL A 187 0.73 -11.85 -28.55
C VAL A 187 -0.09 -11.89 -27.27
N VAL A 188 0.46 -11.38 -26.19
CA VAL A 188 -0.21 -11.25 -24.88
C VAL A 188 -0.62 -9.82 -24.60
N THR A 189 -1.73 -9.66 -23.87
CA THR A 189 -2.22 -8.36 -23.38
C THR A 189 -2.02 -8.29 -21.88
N THR A 190 -1.39 -7.21 -21.43
CA THR A 190 -1.19 -6.91 -20.00
C THR A 190 -2.43 -6.27 -19.41
N GLY A 191 -2.58 -6.29 -18.08
CA GLY A 191 -3.71 -5.67 -17.38
C GLY A 191 -3.84 -4.16 -17.60
N SER A 192 -2.76 -3.48 -18.03
CA SER A 192 -2.80 -2.08 -18.46
C SER A 192 -3.23 -1.87 -19.91
N GLY A 193 -3.50 -2.94 -20.67
CA GLY A 193 -3.89 -2.90 -22.08
C GLY A 193 -2.72 -2.89 -23.08
N SER A 194 -1.47 -2.91 -22.62
CA SER A 194 -0.29 -2.96 -23.50
C SER A 194 -0.10 -4.37 -24.06
N ARG A 195 0.27 -4.48 -25.35
CA ARG A 195 0.43 -5.74 -26.08
C ARG A 195 1.90 -6.05 -26.34
N TYR A 196 2.29 -7.30 -26.15
CA TYR A 196 3.65 -7.79 -26.38
C TYR A 196 3.63 -9.12 -27.11
N PHE A 197 4.55 -9.32 -28.05
CA PHE A 197 4.78 -10.61 -28.68
C PHE A 197 5.81 -11.39 -27.87
N LEU A 198 5.48 -12.59 -27.40
CA LEU A 198 6.38 -13.43 -26.64
C LEU A 198 7.24 -14.26 -27.59
N ASP A 199 8.55 -14.09 -27.59
CA ASP A 199 9.44 -14.88 -28.46
C ASP A 199 9.44 -16.36 -28.02
N GLU A 200 9.29 -17.25 -29.01
CA GLU A 200 9.19 -18.71 -28.84
C GLU A 200 10.52 -19.32 -28.39
N SER A 201 11.64 -18.67 -28.75
CA SER A 201 13.01 -19.09 -28.42
C SER A 201 13.33 -19.07 -26.91
N SER A 202 12.42 -18.55 -26.09
CA SER A 202 12.76 -18.06 -24.76
C SER A 202 11.84 -18.52 -23.63
N ALA A 203 10.75 -19.24 -23.97
CA ALA A 203 9.96 -19.97 -23.01
C ALA A 203 10.81 -21.14 -22.48
N ALA A 204 11.70 -20.85 -21.53
CA ALA A 204 12.42 -21.90 -20.82
C ALA A 204 11.36 -22.82 -20.22
N PRO A 205 11.35 -24.13 -20.55
CA PRO A 205 10.33 -25.05 -20.05
C PRO A 205 10.40 -25.05 -18.53
N SER A 206 9.45 -24.36 -17.89
CA SER A 206 9.29 -24.32 -16.46
C SER A 206 8.70 -25.66 -16.03
N GLY A 207 9.53 -26.69 -15.94
CA GLY A 207 9.13 -27.98 -15.38
C GLY A 207 9.81 -29.18 -15.99
N ALA A 208 11.04 -29.47 -15.54
CA ALA A 208 11.54 -30.82 -15.24
C ALA A 208 13.07 -30.76 -15.10
N GLY A 209 13.58 -30.79 -13.88
CA GLY A 209 15.02 -30.92 -13.66
C GLY A 209 15.50 -30.25 -12.38
N GLY A 210 15.12 -30.80 -11.23
CA GLY A 210 15.91 -30.60 -10.01
C GLY A 210 17.33 -31.12 -10.27
N GLY A 211 18.33 -30.24 -10.12
CA GLY A 211 19.71 -30.58 -10.47
C GLY A 211 20.70 -29.49 -10.08
N ILE A 212 20.92 -29.32 -8.77
CA ILE A 212 22.25 -29.15 -8.15
C ILE A 212 23.46 -29.01 -9.11
N PHE A 213 23.81 -27.81 -9.62
CA PHE A 213 25.17 -27.57 -10.14
C PHE A 213 25.58 -26.08 -10.14
N GLY A 214 26.71 -25.79 -9.48
CA GLY A 214 27.59 -24.64 -9.75
C GLY A 214 27.23 -23.34 -9.02
N LEU A 215 27.51 -23.17 -7.72
CA LEU A 215 28.86 -22.92 -7.18
C LEU A 215 29.66 -21.88 -8.01
N PHE A 216 29.29 -20.63 -7.82
CA PHE A 216 30.16 -19.47 -7.68
C PHE A 216 31.69 -19.75 -7.74
N GLY A 217 32.25 -19.75 -8.94
CA GLY A 217 33.67 -19.49 -9.23
C GLY A 217 33.69 -18.52 -10.42
N GLY A 218 34.02 -17.24 -10.26
CA GLY A 218 35.30 -16.76 -9.74
C GLY A 218 36.29 -16.75 -10.91
N GLY A 219 36.40 -15.61 -11.61
CA GLY A 219 37.28 -15.40 -12.78
C GLY A 219 38.79 -15.46 -12.43
N PRO A 220 39.71 -14.79 -13.17
CA PRO A 220 39.58 -14.03 -14.41
C PRO A 220 40.47 -14.60 -15.56
N ASN A 221 40.15 -14.22 -16.80
CA ASN A 221 40.95 -14.53 -17.97
C ASN A 221 42.02 -13.43 -18.16
N SER A 222 43.23 -13.63 -17.64
CA SER A 222 44.42 -12.82 -17.96
C SER A 222 45.50 -13.73 -18.51
N THR A 223 45.77 -13.58 -19.80
CA THR A 223 46.84 -14.19 -20.57
C THR A 223 48.22 -13.82 -20.01
N PRO A 224 49.11 -14.79 -19.71
CA PRO A 224 50.51 -14.48 -19.42
C PRO A 224 51.31 -14.36 -20.73
N ALA A 225 51.93 -13.20 -20.91
CA ALA A 225 52.92 -12.94 -21.94
C ALA A 225 54.18 -13.78 -21.72
N LYS A 226 54.66 -14.37 -22.81
CA LYS A 226 55.85 -15.18 -22.97
C LYS A 226 57.09 -14.29 -22.92
N SER A 227 57.91 -14.39 -21.87
CA SER A 227 59.24 -13.77 -21.81
C SER A 227 60.35 -14.82 -21.84
N GLU A 228 61.26 -14.56 -22.77
CA GLU A 228 62.60 -15.08 -23.09
C GLU A 228 63.47 -15.67 -21.96
N PRO A 229 64.30 -16.70 -22.26
CA PRO A 229 65.23 -17.29 -21.31
C PRO A 229 66.69 -16.80 -21.47
N ALA A 230 67.34 -16.40 -20.37
CA ALA A 230 68.80 -16.29 -20.25
C ALA A 230 69.23 -16.36 -18.77
N PRO A 231 70.53 -16.49 -18.45
CA PRO A 231 71.37 -17.68 -18.58
C PRO A 231 71.73 -18.31 -17.21
N LYS A 232 72.16 -19.57 -17.27
CA LYS A 232 72.47 -20.46 -16.13
C LYS A 232 73.71 -19.98 -15.36
N THR A 233 73.57 -19.78 -14.05
CA THR A 233 74.67 -19.72 -13.07
C THR A 233 74.42 -20.76 -11.95
N PRO A 234 75.48 -21.27 -11.29
CA PRO A 234 75.40 -22.51 -10.50
C PRO A 234 74.81 -22.28 -9.10
N VAL A 235 73.67 -22.93 -8.83
CA VAL A 235 72.91 -22.84 -7.57
C VAL A 235 73.03 -24.17 -6.82
N LEU A 236 74.04 -24.34 -5.95
CA LEU A 236 74.16 -25.55 -5.12
C LEU A 236 74.03 -25.32 -3.60
N SER A 237 73.85 -24.09 -3.12
CA SER A 237 73.78 -23.79 -1.67
C SER A 237 72.43 -23.27 -1.16
N GLN A 238 71.38 -23.19 -1.99
CA GLN A 238 70.08 -22.59 -1.59
C GLN A 238 69.00 -23.60 -1.16
N LYS A 239 69.26 -24.91 -1.24
CA LYS A 239 68.23 -25.95 -1.05
C LYS A 239 67.76 -26.10 0.41
N SER A 240 68.58 -25.76 1.41
CA SER A 240 68.21 -25.84 2.83
C SER A 240 67.36 -24.66 3.32
N LYS A 241 67.55 -23.45 2.77
CA LYS A 241 66.71 -22.29 3.13
C LYS A 241 65.30 -22.36 2.55
N ALA A 242 65.14 -23.06 1.42
CA ALA A 242 63.83 -23.24 0.79
C ALA A 242 62.90 -24.19 1.56
N SER A 243 63.44 -25.23 2.21
CA SER A 243 62.63 -26.18 2.99
C SER A 243 62.12 -25.59 4.30
N GLU A 244 62.92 -24.77 4.98
CA GLU A 244 62.52 -24.08 6.21
C GLU A 244 61.43 -23.03 5.95
N ALA A 245 61.54 -22.27 4.85
CA ALA A 245 60.51 -21.33 4.43
C ALA A 245 59.18 -22.02 4.05
N ALA A 246 59.24 -23.23 3.49
CA ALA A 246 58.04 -24.02 3.17
C ALA A 246 57.33 -24.52 4.45
N ALA A 247 58.09 -24.97 5.46
CA ALA A 247 57.55 -25.39 6.75
C ALA A 247 56.86 -24.23 7.49
N ALA A 248 57.50 -23.04 7.51
CA ALA A 248 56.92 -21.84 8.12
C ALA A 248 55.61 -21.40 7.43
N ARG A 249 55.54 -21.49 6.09
CA ARG A 249 54.31 -21.19 5.33
C ARG A 249 53.18 -22.17 5.62
N LYS A 250 53.49 -23.44 5.80
CA LYS A 250 52.49 -24.47 6.15
C LYS A 250 51.91 -24.22 7.55
N ALA A 251 52.76 -23.94 8.54
CA ALA A 251 52.32 -23.61 9.90
C ALA A 251 51.45 -22.34 9.92
N ALA A 252 51.86 -21.28 9.23
CA ALA A 252 51.07 -20.04 9.13
C ALA A 252 49.73 -20.26 8.41
N ALA A 253 49.67 -21.15 7.41
CA ALA A 253 48.42 -21.49 6.74
C ALA A 253 47.45 -22.27 7.64
N GLU A 254 47.94 -23.21 8.44
CA GLU A 254 47.13 -23.93 9.43
C GLU A 254 46.60 -23.01 10.53
N GLU A 255 47.42 -22.10 11.05
CA GLU A 255 46.99 -21.11 12.04
C GLU A 255 45.92 -20.16 11.46
N ALA A 256 46.11 -19.69 10.22
CA ALA A 256 45.13 -18.87 9.53
C ALA A 256 43.81 -19.62 9.26
N ALA A 257 43.87 -20.92 8.94
CA ALA A 257 42.69 -21.76 8.77
C ALA A 257 41.94 -21.96 10.11
N ALA A 258 42.66 -22.21 11.20
CA ALA A 258 42.09 -22.31 12.55
C ALA A 258 41.43 -20.99 12.99
N ALA A 259 42.08 -19.85 12.74
CA ALA A 259 41.52 -18.53 13.04
C ALA A 259 40.25 -18.24 12.24
N ARG A 260 40.22 -18.61 10.94
CA ARG A 260 39.01 -18.49 10.11
C ARG A 260 37.88 -19.37 10.62
N LYS A 261 38.17 -20.61 11.04
CA LYS A 261 37.16 -21.51 11.61
C LYS A 261 36.56 -20.92 12.89
N ARG A 262 37.38 -20.39 13.80
CA ARG A 262 36.91 -19.71 15.02
C ARG A 262 36.02 -18.49 14.70
N GLN A 263 36.41 -17.66 13.73
CA GLN A 263 35.59 -16.51 13.32
C GLN A 263 34.23 -16.92 12.71
N VAL A 264 34.18 -18.03 11.98
CA VAL A 264 32.91 -18.54 11.42
C VAL A 264 32.01 -19.09 12.53
N GLU A 265 32.57 -19.83 13.50
CA GLU A 265 31.81 -20.34 14.65
C GLU A 265 31.29 -19.20 15.54
N GLU A 266 32.11 -18.18 15.80
CA GLU A 266 31.72 -16.99 16.55
C GLU A 266 30.60 -16.21 15.84
N ARG A 267 30.72 -15.98 14.52
CA ARG A 267 29.65 -15.35 13.73
C ARG A 267 28.36 -16.16 13.74
N LYS A 268 28.45 -17.49 13.71
CA LYS A 268 27.29 -18.38 13.79
C LYS A 268 26.62 -18.30 15.16
N ALA A 269 27.40 -18.26 16.24
CA ALA A 269 26.90 -18.08 17.60
C ALA A 269 26.23 -16.71 17.78
N ALA A 270 26.88 -15.63 17.32
CA ALA A 270 26.32 -14.28 17.37
C ALA A 270 25.01 -14.17 16.55
N ALA A 271 24.95 -14.80 15.38
CA ALA A 271 23.73 -14.83 14.57
C ALA A 271 22.59 -15.61 15.24
N ALA A 272 22.90 -16.71 15.94
CA ALA A 272 21.91 -17.48 16.69
C ALA A 272 21.37 -16.67 17.89
N ALA A 273 22.25 -16.03 18.67
CA ALA A 273 21.85 -15.16 19.78
C ALA A 273 20.99 -13.98 19.30
N ALA A 274 21.35 -13.35 18.18
CA ALA A 274 20.56 -12.26 17.59
C ALA A 274 19.20 -12.74 17.06
N ALA A 275 19.09 -14.01 16.61
CA ALA A 275 17.82 -14.59 16.20
C ALA A 275 16.92 -14.90 17.41
N GLU A 276 17.49 -15.36 18.52
CA GLU A 276 16.77 -15.60 19.77
C GLU A 276 16.26 -14.30 20.40
N ALA A 277 17.09 -13.26 20.48
CA ALA A 277 16.68 -11.94 20.97
C ALA A 277 15.50 -11.37 20.15
N LYS A 278 15.51 -11.56 18.82
CA LYS A 278 14.37 -11.16 17.97
C LYS A 278 13.10 -11.97 18.25
N ARG A 279 13.22 -13.24 18.62
CA ARG A 279 12.07 -14.07 19.01
C ARG A 279 11.48 -13.60 20.33
N GLN A 280 12.32 -13.33 21.33
CA GLN A 280 11.88 -12.80 22.63
C GLN A 280 11.16 -11.46 22.48
N VAL A 281 11.72 -10.51 21.73
CA VAL A 281 11.07 -9.21 21.46
C VAL A 281 9.74 -9.36 20.70
N ALA A 282 9.65 -10.32 19.77
CA ALA A 282 8.40 -10.59 19.06
C ALA A 282 7.33 -11.23 19.96
N GLU A 283 7.75 -12.09 20.87
CA GLU A 283 6.88 -12.73 21.86
C GLU A 283 6.35 -11.73 22.89
N GLU A 284 7.21 -10.88 23.44
CA GLU A 284 6.82 -9.78 24.35
C GLU A 284 5.82 -8.83 23.69
N LYS A 285 6.04 -8.46 22.42
CA LYS A 285 5.09 -7.63 21.66
C LYS A 285 3.76 -8.31 21.45
N LYS A 286 3.77 -9.63 21.20
CA LYS A 286 2.53 -10.41 21.05
C LYS A 286 1.78 -10.49 22.39
N ALA A 287 2.49 -10.67 23.50
CA ALA A 287 1.92 -10.67 24.85
C ALA A 287 1.31 -9.31 25.20
N ALA A 288 2.05 -8.22 25.00
CA ALA A 288 1.56 -6.85 25.25
C ALA A 288 0.34 -6.49 24.36
N ALA A 289 0.32 -6.94 23.10
CA ALA A 289 -0.84 -6.74 22.23
C ALA A 289 -2.07 -7.54 22.69
N ALA A 290 -1.88 -8.76 23.20
CA ALA A 290 -2.96 -9.58 23.75
C ALA A 290 -3.55 -8.95 25.02
N GLU A 291 -2.70 -8.46 25.93
CA GLU A 291 -3.13 -7.77 27.15
C GLU A 291 -3.91 -6.49 26.81
N ALA A 292 -3.40 -5.67 25.88
CA ALA A 292 -4.11 -4.46 25.43
C ALA A 292 -5.47 -4.78 24.78
N ALA A 293 -5.59 -5.91 24.08
CA ALA A 293 -6.87 -6.36 23.52
C ALA A 293 -7.85 -6.80 24.62
N GLU A 294 -7.37 -7.45 25.68
CA GLU A 294 -8.18 -7.84 26.83
C GLU A 294 -8.68 -6.61 27.62
N GLN A 295 -7.81 -5.64 27.88
CA GLN A 295 -8.19 -4.38 28.53
C GLN A 295 -9.28 -3.65 27.74
N ARG A 296 -9.15 -3.57 26.41
CA ARG A 296 -10.19 -2.98 25.55
C ARG A 296 -11.49 -3.75 25.55
N ARG A 297 -11.44 -5.07 25.69
CA ARG A 297 -12.65 -5.90 25.82
C ARG A 297 -13.36 -5.61 27.14
N LYS A 298 -12.62 -5.50 28.25
CA LYS A 298 -13.15 -5.13 29.57
C LYS A 298 -13.78 -3.73 29.55
N GLU A 299 -13.08 -2.74 29.00
CA GLU A 299 -13.62 -1.37 28.87
C GLU A 299 -14.88 -1.32 27.99
N ALA A 300 -14.92 -2.09 26.88
CA ALA A 300 -16.09 -2.15 26.01
C ALA A 300 -17.29 -2.83 26.69
N GLU A 301 -17.04 -3.86 27.51
CA GLU A 301 -18.06 -4.53 28.30
C GLU A 301 -18.62 -3.63 29.40
N GLU A 302 -17.76 -2.90 30.11
CA GLU A 302 -18.17 -1.91 31.11
C GLU A 302 -19.03 -0.79 30.48
N LYS A 303 -18.61 -0.25 29.32
CA LYS A 303 -19.40 0.75 28.58
C LYS A 303 -20.76 0.20 28.14
N ARG A 304 -20.83 -1.07 27.73
CA ARG A 304 -22.11 -1.73 27.38
C ARG A 304 -22.99 -1.92 28.60
N ALA A 305 -22.43 -2.32 29.74
CA ALA A 305 -23.16 -2.45 31.00
C ALA A 305 -23.71 -1.10 31.48
N ALA A 306 -22.90 -0.04 31.44
CA ALA A 306 -23.33 1.32 31.79
C ALA A 306 -24.45 1.83 30.86
N ALA A 307 -24.33 1.60 29.55
CA ALA A 307 -25.38 1.98 28.59
C ALA A 307 -26.69 1.22 28.83
N ALA A 308 -26.62 -0.08 29.16
CA ALA A 308 -27.78 -0.89 29.50
C ALA A 308 -28.47 -0.40 30.78
N ALA A 309 -27.70 -0.06 31.82
CA ALA A 309 -28.21 0.50 33.07
C ALA A 309 -28.93 1.85 32.83
N ALA A 310 -28.31 2.75 32.05
CA ALA A 310 -28.92 4.03 31.69
C ALA A 310 -30.22 3.86 30.89
N LEU A 311 -30.33 2.83 30.04
CA LEU A 311 -31.56 2.51 29.32
C LEU A 311 -32.66 2.01 30.26
N GLN A 312 -32.31 1.18 31.25
CA GLN A 312 -33.26 0.70 32.27
C GLN A 312 -33.79 1.85 33.13
N GLU A 313 -32.92 2.78 33.54
CA GLU A 313 -33.32 3.97 34.31
C GLU A 313 -34.32 4.83 33.51
N LYS A 314 -34.04 5.08 32.23
CA LYS A 314 -34.96 5.82 31.34
C LYS A 314 -36.32 5.12 31.20
N ARG A 315 -36.35 3.78 31.09
CA ARG A 315 -37.59 3.02 31.03
C ARG A 315 -38.38 3.09 32.34
N ALA A 316 -37.70 2.97 33.48
CA ALA A 316 -38.32 3.10 34.80
C ALA A 316 -38.93 4.49 35.01
N ALA A 317 -38.20 5.55 34.64
CA ALA A 317 -38.69 6.93 34.70
C ALA A 317 -39.91 7.16 33.79
N ALA A 318 -39.89 6.62 32.57
CA ALA A 318 -41.02 6.70 31.64
C ALA A 318 -42.26 5.96 32.18
N ALA A 319 -42.08 4.77 32.76
CA ALA A 319 -43.16 4.00 33.38
C ALA A 319 -43.76 4.74 34.59
N ALA A 320 -42.93 5.36 35.43
CA ALA A 320 -43.39 6.18 36.55
C ALA A 320 -44.16 7.42 36.08
N ALA A 321 -43.71 8.09 35.02
CA ALA A 321 -44.41 9.22 34.42
C ALA A 321 -45.76 8.81 33.80
N ALA A 322 -45.85 7.63 33.19
CA ALA A 322 -47.09 7.10 32.63
C ALA A 322 -48.14 6.85 33.74
N LYS A 323 -47.74 6.26 34.88
CA LYS A 323 -48.64 6.05 36.02
C LYS A 323 -49.24 7.35 36.55
N LYS A 324 -48.43 8.41 36.68
CA LYS A 324 -48.90 9.74 37.13
C LYS A 324 -49.93 10.39 36.19
N LYS A 325 -49.92 10.06 34.89
CA LYS A 325 -50.90 10.60 33.93
C LYS A 325 -52.26 9.93 33.99
N VAL A 326 -52.32 8.64 34.34
CA VAL A 326 -53.58 7.88 34.41
C VAL A 326 -54.42 8.33 35.61
N GLU A 327 -53.79 8.71 36.71
CA GLU A 327 -54.49 9.13 37.94
C GLU A 327 -55.10 10.54 37.86
N LYS A 328 -54.73 11.35 36.86
CA LYS A 328 -55.19 12.74 36.69
C LYS A 328 -56.25 12.92 35.59
N ALA A 329 -56.74 11.84 34.99
CA ALA A 329 -57.85 11.92 34.05
C ALA A 329 -59.19 11.99 34.82
N PRO A 330 -59.95 13.09 34.74
CA PRO A 330 -61.26 13.17 35.38
C PRO A 330 -62.22 12.18 34.73
N ALA A 331 -62.93 11.40 35.54
CA ALA A 331 -64.00 10.50 35.11
C ALA A 331 -65.03 11.29 34.29
N ARG A 332 -65.04 11.10 32.96
CA ARG A 332 -66.05 11.70 32.08
C ARG A 332 -66.84 10.62 31.34
N SER A 333 -68.04 10.42 31.88
CA SER A 333 -69.33 10.19 31.21
C SER A 333 -69.37 9.32 29.95
N THR A 334 -69.91 8.13 30.13
CA THR A 334 -70.83 7.39 29.24
C THR A 334 -71.55 8.26 28.20
N ILE A 335 -71.20 8.16 26.91
CA ILE A 335 -72.00 8.68 25.78
C ILE A 335 -72.06 7.65 24.64
N SER A 336 -73.24 7.04 24.55
CA SER A 336 -74.06 6.62 23.40
C SER A 336 -73.49 5.85 22.20
N LEU A 337 -74.03 4.62 22.09
CA LEU A 337 -73.94 3.60 21.03
C LEU A 337 -75.23 3.54 20.19
N PHE A 338 -75.73 4.62 19.56
CA PHE A 338 -76.94 4.48 18.73
C PHE A 338 -77.15 5.58 17.67
N GLY A 339 -77.50 5.16 16.46
CA GLY A 339 -78.07 5.97 15.37
C GLY A 339 -77.02 6.64 14.48
N GLY A 340 -77.10 6.63 13.16
CA GLY A 340 -78.18 6.36 12.23
C GLY A 340 -77.80 7.03 10.90
N GLY A 341 -78.26 6.48 9.78
CA GLY A 341 -77.83 6.83 8.42
C GLY A 341 -78.07 8.27 7.96
N GLY A 342 -77.48 8.63 6.81
CA GLY A 342 -77.74 9.91 6.17
C GLY A 342 -76.80 10.22 5.01
N SER A 343 -77.15 9.72 3.83
CA SER A 343 -76.62 10.10 2.52
C SER A 343 -76.91 11.57 2.17
N LYS A 344 -75.92 12.34 1.69
CA LYS A 344 -76.13 13.37 0.64
C LYS A 344 -74.82 13.87 0.03
N ALA A 345 -74.66 13.65 -1.28
CA ALA A 345 -73.77 14.43 -2.15
C ALA A 345 -74.41 15.79 -2.47
N PRO A 346 -73.60 16.84 -2.72
CA PRO A 346 -73.52 17.34 -4.10
C PRO A 346 -72.11 17.83 -4.51
N SER A 347 -71.82 17.72 -5.81
CA SER A 347 -70.73 18.41 -6.52
C SER A 347 -71.27 19.69 -7.20
N PRO A 348 -70.48 20.43 -8.01
CA PRO A 348 -69.32 21.25 -7.64
C PRO A 348 -69.44 22.67 -8.25
N ASP A 349 -69.08 23.74 -7.53
CA ASP A 349 -68.57 24.99 -8.13
C ASP A 349 -68.37 26.06 -7.06
N SER A 350 -67.12 26.40 -6.76
CA SER A 350 -66.65 27.79 -6.57
C SER A 350 -65.17 27.81 -6.21
N ALA A 351 -64.42 28.61 -6.98
CA ALA A 351 -62.99 28.84 -6.91
C ALA A 351 -62.44 29.24 -5.53
N PRO A 352 -61.21 28.81 -5.16
CA PRO A 352 -60.50 29.41 -4.04
C PRO A 352 -59.64 30.60 -4.48
N LYS A 353 -59.81 31.68 -3.73
CA LYS A 353 -58.97 32.88 -3.71
C LYS A 353 -57.52 32.56 -3.36
N LYS A 354 -56.65 33.24 -4.09
CA LYS A 354 -55.21 33.46 -3.92
C LYS A 354 -54.85 33.92 -2.49
N ALA A 355 -53.97 33.18 -1.79
CA ALA A 355 -53.13 33.65 -0.68
C ALA A 355 -52.00 32.62 -0.41
N PRO A 356 -50.93 32.96 0.35
CA PRO A 356 -49.58 33.16 -0.16
C PRO A 356 -48.64 31.95 0.05
N ALA A 357 -47.54 31.95 -0.71
CA ALA A 357 -46.48 30.95 -0.70
C ALA A 357 -45.99 30.63 0.73
N GLN A 358 -46.18 29.39 1.15
CA GLN A 358 -45.49 28.86 2.33
C GLN A 358 -44.08 28.44 1.93
N SER A 359 -43.15 29.28 2.39
CA SER A 359 -41.74 29.02 2.63
C SER A 359 -41.43 27.55 2.92
N THR A 360 -40.64 26.96 2.03
CA THR A 360 -39.79 25.82 2.30
C THR A 360 -38.85 26.17 3.47
N PHE A 361 -39.13 25.59 4.63
CA PHE A 361 -38.21 25.59 5.77
C PHE A 361 -36.95 24.82 5.40
N SER A 362 -35.89 25.56 5.08
CA SER A 362 -34.51 25.07 5.06
C SER A 362 -34.09 24.67 6.47
N LEU A 363 -34.31 23.40 6.82
CA LEU A 363 -33.77 22.77 8.03
C LEU A 363 -32.34 22.25 7.78
N PHE A 364 -31.45 23.14 7.34
CA PHE A 364 -30.00 22.96 7.42
C PHE A 364 -29.32 24.33 7.44
N GLY A 365 -29.36 24.98 8.60
CA GLY A 365 -28.72 26.28 8.85
C GLY A 365 -27.96 26.21 10.16
N SER A 366 -26.69 25.80 10.07
CA SER A 366 -25.69 25.92 11.12
C SER A 366 -25.60 27.38 11.58
N GLY A 367 -25.68 27.58 12.90
CA GLY A 367 -25.76 28.90 13.53
C GLY A 367 -24.45 29.69 13.56
N GLY A 368 -24.66 30.97 13.94
CA GLY A 368 -23.68 31.89 14.52
C GLY A 368 -22.97 32.78 13.49
N GLY A 369 -23.34 34.03 13.21
CA GLY A 369 -24.15 34.98 13.97
C GLY A 369 -23.27 35.99 14.69
N THR A 370 -23.07 37.18 14.10
CA THR A 370 -22.87 38.46 14.83
C THR A 370 -23.16 39.66 13.92
N GLN A 371 -24.32 40.25 14.16
CA GLN A 371 -24.64 41.68 14.30
C GLN A 371 -23.94 42.71 13.39
N SER A 372 -24.76 43.38 12.59
CA SER A 372 -24.50 44.64 11.90
C SER A 372 -25.32 45.75 12.57
N LEU A 373 -24.68 46.83 13.02
CA LEU A 373 -25.25 48.18 13.06
C LEU A 373 -24.13 49.24 13.05
N LYS A 374 -24.20 50.10 12.02
CA LYS A 374 -23.76 51.51 11.87
C LYS A 374 -22.79 51.78 10.71
N GLY A 375 -23.21 52.66 9.81
CA GLY A 375 -22.30 53.63 9.19
C GLY A 375 -22.37 54.98 9.94
N PRO A 376 -21.74 56.06 9.46
CA PRO A 376 -20.64 56.18 8.48
C PRO A 376 -19.51 57.12 8.98
N THR A 377 -18.23 56.78 8.77
CA THR A 377 -17.12 57.76 8.70
C THR A 377 -15.93 57.15 7.96
N ALA A 378 -15.43 57.84 6.94
CA ALA A 378 -14.11 57.61 6.30
C ALA A 378 -12.96 58.03 7.25
N PRO A 379 -11.67 57.97 6.86
CA PRO A 379 -10.90 56.89 6.24
C PRO A 379 -9.61 56.58 7.05
N VAL A 380 -9.17 55.32 7.16
CA VAL A 380 -7.75 55.04 7.45
C VAL A 380 -7.28 53.82 6.66
N THR A 381 -6.30 54.10 5.81
CA THR A 381 -5.54 53.21 4.95
C THR A 381 -4.75 52.17 5.75
N LYS A 382 -5.14 50.89 5.65
CA LYS A 382 -4.20 49.77 5.80
C LYS A 382 -4.54 48.69 4.78
N SER A 383 -3.61 48.50 3.85
CA SER A 383 -3.67 47.57 2.73
C SER A 383 -3.87 46.12 3.20
N PRO A 384 -4.83 45.37 2.65
CA PRO A 384 -4.95 43.93 2.90
C PRO A 384 -3.88 43.14 2.12
N PRO A 385 -3.43 41.98 2.64
CA PRO A 385 -2.50 41.11 1.94
C PRO A 385 -3.13 40.55 0.66
N VAL A 386 -2.40 40.66 -0.44
CA VAL A 386 -2.75 40.11 -1.75
C VAL A 386 -2.86 38.58 -1.63
N VAL A 387 -4.07 38.07 -1.47
CA VAL A 387 -4.36 36.65 -1.68
C VAL A 387 -4.27 36.40 -3.18
N LYS A 388 -3.16 35.79 -3.61
CA LYS A 388 -2.95 35.35 -4.99
C LYS A 388 -4.10 34.42 -5.36
N LYS A 389 -5.01 34.91 -6.21
CA LYS A 389 -6.09 34.15 -6.84
C LYS A 389 -5.46 33.04 -7.67
N ALA A 390 -5.35 31.83 -7.11
CA ALA A 390 -4.82 30.68 -7.81
C ALA A 390 -5.72 30.38 -9.01
N LEU A 391 -5.18 30.60 -10.21
CA LEU A 391 -5.85 30.34 -11.47
C LEU A 391 -6.03 28.82 -11.57
N SER A 392 -7.24 28.33 -11.29
CA SER A 392 -7.59 26.90 -11.41
C SER A 392 -7.58 26.51 -12.88
N LYS A 393 -6.40 26.16 -13.41
CA LYS A 393 -6.27 25.56 -14.74
C LYS A 393 -7.14 24.30 -14.74
N ARG A 394 -8.12 24.24 -15.65
CA ARG A 394 -8.91 23.02 -15.85
C ARG A 394 -8.02 21.93 -16.44
N ALA A 395 -8.23 20.69 -16.00
CA ALA A 395 -7.55 19.53 -16.55
C ALA A 395 -7.81 19.44 -18.07
N PRO A 396 -6.77 19.21 -18.91
CA PRO A 396 -6.96 18.92 -20.32
C PRO A 396 -7.85 17.68 -20.51
N ALA A 397 -8.72 17.71 -21.52
CA ALA A 397 -9.63 16.60 -21.81
C ALA A 397 -8.83 15.31 -22.09
N GLY A 398 -9.26 14.20 -21.47
CA GLY A 398 -8.64 12.88 -21.64
C GLY A 398 -7.37 12.63 -20.81
N VAL A 399 -6.92 13.60 -20.00
CA VAL A 399 -5.81 13.39 -19.07
C VAL A 399 -6.38 13.15 -17.67
N PRO A 400 -6.13 11.97 -17.04
CA PRO A 400 -6.57 11.72 -15.68
C PRO A 400 -6.03 12.77 -14.71
N THR A 401 -6.87 13.15 -13.75
CA THR A 401 -6.52 14.15 -12.73
C THR A 401 -6.09 13.44 -11.45
N MET A 402 -5.06 13.95 -10.78
CA MET A 402 -4.57 13.42 -9.51
C MET A 402 -4.68 14.48 -8.41
N VAL A 403 -5.44 14.18 -7.35
CA VAL A 403 -5.64 15.06 -6.19
C VAL A 403 -4.85 14.56 -4.98
N ASN A 404 -4.52 15.48 -4.06
CA ASN A 404 -3.77 15.18 -2.83
C ASN A 404 -2.49 14.37 -3.08
N TRP A 405 -1.77 14.71 -4.15
CA TRP A 405 -0.59 13.96 -4.54
C TRP A 405 0.64 14.35 -3.71
N LYS A 406 1.60 13.45 -3.66
CA LYS A 406 2.90 13.65 -3.03
C LYS A 406 3.99 13.02 -3.89
N GLU A 407 5.07 13.77 -4.10
CA GLU A 407 6.29 13.25 -4.70
C GLU A 407 7.08 12.42 -3.70
N ASN A 408 7.51 11.23 -4.15
CA ASN A 408 8.30 10.29 -3.40
C ASN A 408 9.80 10.49 -3.68
N ARG A 409 10.65 9.89 -2.84
CA ARG A 409 12.11 10.03 -2.95
C ARG A 409 12.69 9.44 -4.24
N ASP A 410 11.99 8.50 -4.85
CA ASP A 410 12.35 7.86 -6.12
C ASP A 410 11.86 8.65 -7.35
N GLY A 411 11.23 9.82 -7.15
CA GLY A 411 10.66 10.65 -8.22
C GLY A 411 9.30 10.16 -8.71
N SER A 412 8.70 9.12 -8.11
CA SER A 412 7.30 8.76 -8.35
C SER A 412 6.35 9.71 -7.65
N ILE A 413 5.06 9.72 -8.05
CA ILE A 413 4.01 10.42 -7.33
C ILE A 413 2.95 9.44 -6.84
N THR A 414 2.46 9.65 -5.62
CA THR A 414 1.32 8.95 -5.06
C THR A 414 0.19 9.93 -4.82
N GLY A 415 -1.02 9.63 -5.29
CA GLY A 415 -2.21 10.46 -5.09
C GLY A 415 -3.50 9.70 -5.39
N PHE A 416 -4.63 10.40 -5.35
CA PHE A 416 -5.92 9.81 -5.73
C PHE A 416 -6.26 10.23 -7.15
N ILE A 417 -6.59 9.25 -8.01
CA ILE A 417 -6.88 9.49 -9.42
C ILE A 417 -8.38 9.66 -9.67
N SER A 418 -8.72 10.50 -10.63
CA SER A 418 -10.08 10.68 -11.16
C SER A 418 -10.05 10.86 -12.68
N GLY A 419 -11.13 10.49 -13.36
CA GLY A 419 -11.27 10.64 -14.82
C GLY A 419 -10.39 9.71 -15.64
N SER A 420 -9.95 8.58 -15.07
CA SER A 420 -9.26 7.52 -15.81
C SER A 420 -10.21 6.37 -16.13
N PRO A 421 -10.21 5.80 -17.34
CA PRO A 421 -11.01 4.61 -17.66
C PRO A 421 -10.46 3.31 -17.05
N ASN A 422 -9.20 3.33 -16.57
CA ASN A 422 -8.51 2.13 -16.08
C ASN A 422 -8.50 2.00 -14.56
N PHE A 423 -8.91 3.05 -13.84
CA PHE A 423 -8.87 3.11 -12.37
C PHE A 423 -10.20 3.60 -11.84
N GLU A 424 -10.57 3.17 -10.64
CA GLU A 424 -11.79 3.65 -10.01
C GLU A 424 -11.65 5.11 -9.58
N GLU A 425 -12.77 5.84 -9.56
CA GLU A 425 -12.81 7.22 -9.11
C GLU A 425 -12.39 7.33 -7.63
N GLY A 426 -11.32 8.07 -7.37
CA GLY A 426 -10.75 8.23 -6.03
C GLY A 426 -9.86 7.07 -5.60
N GLU A 427 -9.42 6.19 -6.51
CA GLU A 427 -8.45 5.15 -6.20
C GLU A 427 -7.07 5.76 -5.92
N ARG A 428 -6.39 5.25 -4.88
CA ARG A 428 -5.03 5.69 -4.56
C ARG A 428 -4.03 4.93 -5.42
N ILE A 429 -3.33 5.64 -6.31
CA ILE A 429 -2.31 5.05 -7.17
C ILE A 429 -0.92 5.62 -6.86
N THR A 430 0.12 4.82 -7.16
CA THR A 430 1.51 5.29 -7.20
C THR A 430 2.03 5.09 -8.61
N THR A 431 2.57 6.15 -9.20
CA THR A 431 3.06 6.11 -10.57
C THR A 431 4.51 5.64 -10.65
N SER A 432 5.02 5.41 -11.86
CA SER A 432 6.46 5.34 -12.11
C SER A 432 7.14 6.72 -11.92
N PRO A 433 8.49 6.78 -11.86
CA PRO A 433 9.22 8.05 -11.76
C PRO A 433 8.82 9.04 -12.87
N ILE A 434 8.69 10.31 -12.52
CA ILE A 434 8.34 11.38 -13.46
C ILE A 434 9.56 11.74 -14.31
N VAL A 435 9.37 11.82 -15.64
CA VAL A 435 10.41 12.23 -16.59
C VAL A 435 10.46 13.76 -16.72
N SER A 436 9.32 14.42 -16.50
CA SER A 436 9.19 15.88 -16.51
C SER A 436 9.92 16.51 -15.32
N LYS A 437 10.79 17.50 -15.57
CA LYS A 437 11.56 18.21 -14.52
C LYS A 437 10.71 19.11 -13.62
N ASN A 438 9.53 19.51 -14.06
CA ASN A 438 8.62 20.39 -13.31
C ASN A 438 7.43 19.56 -12.83
N VAL A 439 7.32 19.44 -11.50
CA VAL A 439 6.22 18.76 -10.82
C VAL A 439 5.54 19.81 -9.95
N GLY A 440 4.44 20.38 -10.45
CA GLY A 440 3.71 21.44 -9.76
C GLY A 440 2.19 21.28 -9.87
N PRO A 441 1.42 21.89 -8.94
CA PRO A 441 -0.02 21.92 -9.05
C PRO A 441 -0.45 22.71 -10.29
N GLY A 442 -1.40 22.15 -11.04
CA GLY A 442 -1.91 22.67 -12.30
C GLY A 442 -1.07 22.31 -13.53
N GLU A 443 -0.11 21.38 -13.41
CA GLU A 443 0.72 20.91 -14.52
C GLU A 443 0.37 19.47 -14.92
N VAL A 444 0.59 19.15 -16.20
CA VAL A 444 0.52 17.77 -16.70
C VAL A 444 1.92 17.17 -16.60
N VAL A 445 2.07 16.13 -15.81
CA VAL A 445 3.32 15.39 -15.66
C VAL A 445 3.31 14.10 -16.47
N ARG A 446 4.45 13.70 -17.02
CA ARG A 446 4.62 12.45 -17.76
C ARG A 446 5.56 11.51 -17.00
N THR A 447 5.08 10.30 -16.77
CA THR A 447 5.81 9.23 -16.10
C THR A 447 6.76 8.49 -17.04
N GLY A 448 7.71 7.74 -16.50
CA GLY A 448 8.66 6.92 -17.26
C GLY A 448 8.00 5.85 -18.13
N SER A 449 6.81 5.37 -17.75
CA SER A 449 5.99 4.47 -18.57
C SER A 449 5.26 5.17 -19.73
N GLY A 450 5.34 6.50 -19.81
CA GLY A 450 4.69 7.31 -20.83
C GLY A 450 3.28 7.78 -20.48
N SER A 451 2.71 7.39 -19.33
CA SER A 451 1.39 7.84 -18.86
C SER A 451 1.46 9.30 -18.38
N SER A 452 0.40 10.07 -18.65
CA SER A 452 0.28 11.49 -18.29
C SER A 452 -0.80 11.73 -17.25
N TYR A 453 -0.53 12.60 -16.28
CA TYR A 453 -1.46 12.95 -15.20
C TYR A 453 -1.50 14.45 -14.99
N PHE A 454 -2.69 15.01 -14.78
CA PHE A 454 -2.87 16.41 -14.41
C PHE A 454 -2.86 16.54 -12.89
N LEU A 455 -1.92 17.29 -12.34
CA LEU A 455 -1.76 17.44 -10.90
C LEU A 455 -2.66 18.55 -10.37
N THR A 456 -3.56 18.21 -9.47
CA THR A 456 -4.40 19.17 -8.74
C THR A 456 -3.93 19.29 -7.30
N PRO A 457 -3.94 20.50 -6.71
CA PRO A 457 -3.50 20.73 -5.34
C PRO A 457 -4.29 19.93 -4.30
#